data_AF-X0YNK6-F1
#
_entry.id   AF-X0YNK6-F1
#
_cell.length_a   1.000
_cell.length_b   1.000
_cell.length_c   1.000
_cell.angle_alpha   90.00
_cell.angle_beta   90.00
_cell.angle_gamma   90.00
#
_symmetry.space_group_name_H-M   'P 1'
#
loop_
_entity.id
_entity.type
_entity.pdbx_description
1 polymer ?
#
loop_
_entity_poly.entity_id
_entity_poly.type
_entity_poly.pdbx_seq_one_letter_code
_entity_poly.pdbx_strand_id
1 'polypeptide(L)'
;MTGAGVNFAAPLTRLNPWYPGQIGVEGAWTDTGLRMHSTGTVFYVDPNFPGASDARDGTDPTSPLLTVATAITKCEAYRGDVIAVMGNA
;
A
#
# COMPACT_ATOMS: atom_id res chain seq x y z
N MET A 1 -16.37 10.13 -5.01
CA MET A 1 -16.92 10.22 -6.38
C MET A 1 -17.31 8.81 -6.80
N THR A 2 -18.60 8.54 -6.99
CA THR A 2 -19.09 7.23 -7.45
C THR A 2 -19.12 7.18 -8.98
N GLY A 3 -18.16 6.47 -9.57
CA GLY A 3 -18.20 6.05 -10.97
C GLY A 3 -18.32 4.52 -11.04
N ALA A 4 -19.15 4.00 -11.94
CA ALA A 4 -19.33 2.56 -12.22
C ALA A 4 -19.86 1.66 -11.07
N GLY A 5 -20.60 2.22 -10.11
CA GLY A 5 -21.14 1.43 -8.98
C GLY A 5 -20.10 1.06 -7.91
N VAL A 6 -18.90 1.64 -8.00
CA VAL A 6 -17.82 1.45 -7.04
C VAL A 6 -17.80 2.65 -6.08
N ASN A 7 -17.93 2.38 -4.79
CA ASN A 7 -17.78 3.40 -3.75
C ASN A 7 -16.29 3.54 -3.41
N PHE A 8 -15.67 4.62 -3.90
CA PHE A 8 -14.35 5.03 -3.46
C PHE A 8 -14.50 5.76 -2.12
N ALA A 9 -14.38 5.00 -1.03
CA ALA A 9 -14.24 5.57 0.30
C ALA A 9 -12.95 6.40 0.38
N ALA A 10 -12.96 7.47 1.18
CA ALA A 10 -11.81 8.35 1.33
C ALA A 10 -10.58 7.53 1.80
N PRO A 11 -9.38 7.80 1.28
CA PRO A 11 -8.18 7.09 1.67
C PRO A 11 -7.93 7.24 3.17
N LEU A 12 -7.90 6.10 3.87
CA LEU A 12 -7.45 5.92 5.24
C LEU A 12 -5.95 5.71 5.22
N THR A 13 -5.23 6.62 5.87
CA THR A 13 -3.79 6.53 6.02
C THR A 13 -3.47 5.75 7.31
N ARG A 14 -2.48 4.84 7.31
CA ARG A 14 -2.13 4.00 8.49
C ARG A 14 -0.63 3.94 8.74
N LEU A 15 -0.21 4.07 10.00
CA LEU A 15 1.17 3.80 10.44
C LEU A 15 1.59 2.32 10.22
N ASN A 16 2.88 2.09 9.92
CA ASN A 16 3.46 0.74 9.86
C ASN A 16 3.40 0.11 11.27
N PRO A 17 2.76 -1.06 11.45
CA PRO A 17 2.54 -1.67 12.77
C PRO A 17 3.81 -2.03 13.55
N TRP A 18 4.98 -2.12 12.89
CA TRP A 18 6.23 -2.55 13.53
C TRP A 18 7.09 -1.44 14.13
N TYR A 19 6.64 -0.17 14.08
CA TYR A 19 7.35 0.93 14.72
C TYR A 19 6.36 1.83 15.46
N PRO A 20 6.36 1.86 16.81
CA PRO A 20 5.60 2.89 17.51
C PRO A 20 6.12 4.26 17.09
N GLY A 21 5.20 5.22 16.89
CA GLY A 21 5.57 6.61 16.64
C GLY A 21 6.49 7.09 17.77
N GLN A 22 7.72 7.44 17.41
CA GLN A 22 8.73 7.88 18.36
C GLN A 22 8.65 9.39 18.54
N ILE A 23 8.52 9.83 19.79
CA ILE A 23 8.57 11.26 20.12
C ILE A 23 9.93 11.82 19.68
N GLY A 24 9.92 12.88 18.86
CA GLY A 24 11.12 13.58 18.41
C GLY A 24 11.72 13.09 17.09
N VAL A 25 11.13 12.11 16.41
CA VAL A 25 11.55 11.68 15.07
C VAL A 25 10.55 12.20 14.03
N GLU A 26 11.02 13.06 13.13
CA GLU A 26 10.21 13.60 12.03
C GLU A 26 9.71 12.45 11.14
N GLY A 27 8.40 12.42 10.85
CA GLY A 27 7.78 11.34 10.10
C GLY A 27 7.36 10.11 10.94
N ALA A 28 7.73 10.00 12.22
CA ALA A 28 7.34 8.85 13.03
C ALA A 28 5.83 8.81 13.36
N TRP A 29 5.14 9.93 13.18
CA TRP A 29 3.68 10.04 13.24
C TRP A 29 3.03 10.10 11.85
N THR A 30 3.82 9.96 10.78
CA THR A 30 3.28 10.01 9.42
C THR A 30 2.78 8.63 9.01
N ASP A 31 1.58 8.61 8.48
CA ASP A 31 0.95 7.41 8.00
C ASP A 31 1.69 6.88 6.75
N THR A 32 2.20 5.66 6.84
CA THR A 32 2.96 5.03 5.75
C THR A 32 2.11 4.20 4.79
N GLY A 33 0.85 3.92 5.18
CA GLY A 33 -0.10 3.06 4.50
C GLY A 33 -1.24 3.83 3.82
N LEU A 34 -1.58 3.56 2.56
CA LEU A 34 -2.76 4.14 1.89
C LEU A 34 -3.87 3.08 1.66
N ARG A 35 -4.89 3.00 2.51
CA ARG A 35 -6.01 2.05 2.37
C ARG A 35 -7.30 2.77 2.00
N MET A 36 -8.23 2.15 1.28
CA MET A 36 -9.57 2.75 1.08
C MET A 36 -10.65 2.13 1.97
N HIS A 37 -10.33 1.05 2.69
CA HIS A 37 -11.24 0.39 3.62
C HIS A 37 -10.46 -0.20 4.79
N SER A 38 -11.10 -0.37 5.97
CA SER A 38 -10.45 -0.92 7.17
C SER A 38 -9.93 -2.34 6.98
N THR A 39 -10.56 -3.11 6.09
CA THR A 39 -10.18 -4.47 5.71
C THR A 39 -9.25 -4.54 4.50
N GLY A 40 -9.11 -3.43 3.76
CA GLY A 40 -8.34 -3.34 2.52
C GLY A 40 -6.84 -3.42 2.77
N THR A 41 -6.13 -3.99 1.81
CA THR A 41 -4.68 -4.12 1.79
C THR A 41 -4.10 -3.17 0.74
N VAL A 42 -2.92 -2.62 1.03
CA VAL A 42 -2.17 -1.80 0.07
C VAL A 42 -1.05 -2.66 -0.45
N PHE A 43 -0.97 -2.84 -1.76
CA PHE A 43 0.15 -3.50 -2.41
C PHE A 43 1.03 -2.44 -3.08
N TYR A 44 2.27 -2.35 -2.61
CA TYR A 44 3.29 -1.45 -3.13
C TYR A 44 4.01 -2.13 -4.29
N VAL A 45 4.10 -1.44 -5.42
CA VAL A 45 4.82 -1.90 -6.62
C VAL A 45 5.90 -0.89 -6.94
N ASP A 46 7.15 -1.34 -6.96
CA ASP A 46 8.31 -0.52 -7.34
C ASP A 46 9.35 -1.41 -8.01
N PRO A 47 9.43 -1.42 -9.35
CA PRO A 47 10.40 -2.24 -10.07
C PRO A 47 11.85 -1.79 -9.89
N ASN A 48 12.08 -0.55 -9.43
CA ASN A 48 13.40 0.04 -9.29
C ASN A 48 13.93 -0.04 -7.85
N PHE A 49 13.10 -0.48 -6.90
CA PHE A 49 13.54 -0.73 -5.54
C PHE A 49 14.55 -1.88 -5.49
N PRO A 50 15.75 -1.70 -4.88
CA PRO A 50 16.73 -2.76 -4.74
C PRO A 50 16.16 -3.99 -4.02
N GLY A 51 16.10 -5.11 -4.74
CA GLY A 51 15.56 -6.37 -4.22
C GLY A 51 14.04 -6.50 -4.29
N ALA A 52 13.33 -5.63 -5.01
CA ALA A 52 11.91 -5.84 -5.33
C ALA A 52 11.66 -7.26 -5.85
N SER A 53 10.60 -7.89 -5.37
CA SER A 53 10.33 -9.29 -5.70
C SER A 53 8.85 -9.60 -5.57
N ASP A 54 8.32 -10.32 -6.56
CA ASP A 54 6.94 -10.81 -6.57
C ASP A 54 6.69 -11.97 -5.58
N ALA A 55 7.76 -12.53 -5.00
CA ALA A 55 7.64 -13.51 -3.92
C ALA A 55 7.34 -12.88 -2.55
N ARG A 56 7.37 -11.54 -2.44
CA ARG A 56 7.08 -10.81 -1.20
C ARG A 56 5.58 -10.67 -0.97
N ASP A 57 5.21 -10.26 0.23
CA ASP A 57 3.81 -9.94 0.52
C ASP A 57 3.38 -8.66 -0.20
N GLY A 58 4.28 -7.67 -0.30
CA GLY A 58 4.04 -6.41 -1.01
C GLY A 58 3.30 -5.35 -0.20
N THR A 59 3.07 -5.60 1.09
CA THR A 59 2.27 -4.72 1.96
C THR A 59 3.07 -3.65 2.71
N ASP A 60 4.39 -3.63 2.51
CA ASP A 60 5.32 -2.67 3.10
C ASP A 60 6.04 -1.91 1.97
N PRO A 61 6.09 -0.57 1.99
CA PRO A 61 6.79 0.22 0.98
C PRO A 61 8.30 -0.08 0.90
N THR A 62 8.92 -0.58 1.97
CA THR A 62 10.32 -1.01 1.99
C THR A 62 10.53 -2.43 1.46
N SER A 63 9.44 -3.15 1.19
CA SER A 63 9.44 -4.50 0.61
C SER A 63 8.41 -4.63 -0.53
N PRO A 64 8.54 -3.83 -1.61
CA PRO A 64 7.54 -3.77 -2.67
C PRO A 64 7.58 -5.02 -3.58
N LEU A 65 6.48 -5.22 -4.29
CA LEU A 65 6.37 -6.15 -5.41
C LEU A 65 7.12 -5.60 -6.62
N LEU A 66 7.57 -6.51 -7.48
CA LEU A 66 8.25 -6.17 -8.72
C LEU A 66 7.24 -5.76 -9.81
N THR A 67 6.06 -6.38 -9.84
CA THR A 67 5.08 -6.16 -10.91
C THR A 67 3.68 -5.84 -10.41
N VAL A 68 2.96 -5.04 -11.21
CA VAL A 68 1.52 -4.77 -11.03
C VAL A 68 0.69 -6.04 -11.22
N ALA A 69 1.13 -6.94 -12.10
CA ALA A 69 0.43 -8.20 -12.34
C ALA A 69 0.31 -9.03 -11.06
N THR A 70 1.38 -9.14 -10.28
CA THR A 70 1.36 -9.84 -8.99
C THR A 70 0.52 -9.11 -7.94
N ALA A 71 0.47 -7.78 -7.97
CA ALA A 71 -0.43 -7.03 -7.09
C ALA A 71 -1.91 -7.34 -7.41
N ILE A 72 -2.28 -7.44 -8.70
CA ILE A 72 -3.63 -7.79 -9.13
C ILE A 72 -4.03 -9.19 -8.66
N THR A 73 -3.13 -10.17 -8.74
CA THR A 73 -3.44 -11.55 -8.32
C THR A 73 -3.64 -11.68 -6.81
N LYS A 74 -3.08 -10.75 -6.02
CA LYS A 74 -3.24 -10.69 -4.56
C LYS A 74 -4.47 -9.90 -4.11
N CYS A 75 -5.04 -9.06 -4.96
CA CYS A 75 -6.25 -8.30 -4.63
C CYS A 75 -7.47 -9.22 -4.51
N GLU A 76 -8.32 -8.92 -3.52
CA GLU A 76 -9.61 -9.57 -3.33
C GLU A 76 -10.76 -8.64 -3.76
N ALA A 77 -11.73 -9.21 -4.47
CA ALA A 77 -12.89 -8.46 -4.94
C ALA A 77 -13.66 -7.84 -3.76
N TYR A 78 -14.00 -6.55 -3.89
CA TYR A 78 -14.78 -5.78 -2.92
C TYR A 78 -14.16 -5.59 -1.52
N ARG A 79 -12.89 -5.99 -1.31
CA ARG A 79 -12.20 -5.81 -0.01
C ARG A 79 -11.71 -4.38 0.25
N GLY A 80 -11.67 -3.55 -0.79
CA GLY A 80 -11.13 -2.19 -0.75
C GLY A 80 -9.61 -2.13 -0.85
N ASP A 81 -9.01 -3.12 -1.52
CA ASP A 81 -7.57 -3.18 -1.78
C ASP A 81 -7.12 -2.06 -2.72
N VAL A 82 -5.87 -1.63 -2.55
CA VAL A 82 -5.24 -0.54 -3.30
C VAL A 82 -3.91 -1.03 -3.84
N ILE A 83 -3.62 -0.73 -5.11
CA ILE A 83 -2.28 -0.92 -5.69
C ILE A 83 -1.64 0.45 -5.80
N ALA A 84 -0.54 0.64 -5.07
CA ALA A 84 0.25 1.87 -5.11
C ALA A 84 1.51 1.61 -5.96
N VAL A 85 1.57 2.22 -7.14
CA VAL A 85 2.75 2.15 -8.02
C VAL A 85 3.66 3.34 -7.72
N MET A 86 4.89 3.06 -7.31
CA MET A 86 5.85 4.09 -6.94
C MET A 86 6.40 4.78 -8.20
N GLY A 87 6.56 6.10 -8.11
CA GLY A 87 7.22 6.88 -9.17
C GLY A 87 8.74 6.72 -9.09
N ASN A 88 9.40 6.74 -10.25
CA ASN A 88 10.85 6.88 -10.29
C ASN A 88 11.22 8.31 -9.87
N ALA A 89 12.11 8.44 -8.89
CA ALA A 89 12.76 9.71 -8.56
C ALA A 89 13.88 10.03 -9.53
#